data_AF-A0A959AJH7-F1
#
_entry.id   AF-A0A959AJH7-F1
#
_cell.length_a   1.000
_cell.length_b   1.000
_cell.length_c   1.000
_cell.angle_alpha   90.00
_cell.angle_beta   90.00
_cell.angle_gamma   90.00
#
_symmetry.space_group_name_H-M   'P 1'
#
loop_
_entity.id
_entity.type
_entity.pdbx_description
1 polymer ?
#
loop_
_entity_poly.entity_id
_entity_poly.type
_entity_poly.pdbx_seq_one_letter_code
_entity_poly.pdbx_strand_id
1 'polypeptide(L)'
;MENDPANLKRIAALEQALQATESKAQKYAQELENLRQQYADNLFEERKINKRLHEEHHQLQRDYGQLRVQKGGFGIKVLVLSGFSGFITGILLCAVYFFFLKPKDHQATLFAEFRDAHQFNYERAINAGDFESVERDLQVNLEVRAYKPIHPEIEFVKKIVGAAKRRCDQSGD
;
A
#
# COMPACT_ATOMS: atom_id res chain seq x y z
N MET A 1 -88.65 -28.95 68.93
CA MET A 1 -87.58 -28.88 67.90
C MET A 1 -87.30 -30.30 67.47
N GLU A 2 -88.07 -30.78 66.51
CA GLU A 2 -88.02 -32.15 66.01
C GLU A 2 -86.89 -32.22 64.99
N ASN A 3 -85.76 -32.83 65.39
CA ASN A 3 -84.64 -33.06 64.49
C ASN A 3 -85.00 -34.22 63.56
N ASP A 4 -85.62 -33.90 62.43
CA ASP A 4 -85.97 -34.86 61.38
C ASP A 4 -84.72 -35.62 60.90
N PRO A 5 -84.70 -36.96 60.94
CA PRO A 5 -83.55 -37.77 60.52
C PRO A 5 -83.22 -37.60 59.03
N ALA A 6 -84.16 -37.09 58.24
CA ALA A 6 -83.97 -36.73 56.84
C ALA A 6 -83.05 -35.50 56.66
N ASN A 7 -83.11 -34.53 57.57
CA ASN A 7 -82.28 -33.32 57.50
C ASN A 7 -80.82 -33.63 57.86
N LEU A 8 -80.59 -34.49 58.86
CA LEU A 8 -79.23 -34.94 59.22
C LEU A 8 -78.54 -35.70 58.09
N LYS A 9 -79.26 -36.55 57.35
CA LYS A 9 -78.72 -37.26 56.19
C LYS A 9 -78.35 -36.31 55.05
N ARG A 10 -79.14 -35.25 54.83
CA ARG A 10 -78.84 -34.22 53.82
C ARG A 10 -77.61 -33.40 54.21
N ILE A 11 -77.47 -33.04 55.48
CA ILE A 11 -76.30 -32.31 55.99
C ILE A 11 -75.03 -33.16 55.83
N ALA A 12 -75.07 -34.45 56.20
CA ALA A 12 -73.93 -35.35 56.03
C ALA A 12 -73.54 -35.55 54.55
N ALA A 13 -74.51 -35.63 53.64
CA ALA A 13 -74.25 -35.71 52.20
C ALA A 13 -73.63 -34.41 51.64
N LEU A 14 -74.05 -33.25 52.15
CA LEU A 14 -73.49 -31.95 51.78
C LEU A 14 -72.06 -31.78 52.31
N GLU A 15 -71.78 -32.23 53.54
CA GLU A 15 -70.41 -32.21 54.11
C GLU A 15 -69.46 -33.10 53.31
N GLN A 16 -69.91 -34.30 52.91
CA GLN A 16 -69.12 -35.17 52.03
C GLN A 16 -68.90 -34.56 50.65
N ALA A 17 -69.92 -33.91 50.07
CA ALA A 17 -69.79 -33.21 48.80
C ALA A 17 -68.81 -32.03 48.91
N LEU A 18 -68.85 -31.25 50.00
CA LEU A 18 -67.92 -30.15 50.25
C LEU A 18 -66.48 -30.65 50.39
N GLN A 19 -66.23 -31.68 51.19
CA GLN A 19 -64.90 -32.30 51.32
C GLN A 19 -64.40 -32.86 49.98
N ALA A 20 -65.28 -33.45 49.17
CA ALA A 20 -64.95 -33.91 47.83
C ALA A 20 -64.61 -32.75 46.88
N THR A 21 -65.26 -31.59 47.01
CA THR A 21 -64.92 -30.40 46.22
C THR A 21 -63.63 -29.72 46.69
N GLU A 22 -63.38 -29.66 47.99
CA GLU A 22 -62.15 -29.09 48.55
C GLU A 22 -60.92 -29.93 48.17
N SER A 23 -61.02 -31.26 48.26
CA SER A 23 -59.94 -32.15 47.83
C SER A 23 -59.66 -32.06 46.33
N LYS A 24 -60.70 -31.87 45.49
CA LYS A 24 -60.52 -31.59 44.06
C LYS A 24 -59.86 -30.23 43.83
N ALA A 25 -60.27 -29.18 44.55
CA ALA A 25 -59.68 -27.85 44.45
C ALA A 25 -58.19 -27.86 44.83
N GLN A 26 -57.82 -28.60 45.89
CA GLN A 26 -56.42 -28.77 46.28
C GLN A 26 -55.59 -29.50 45.22
N LYS A 27 -56.14 -30.56 44.60
CA LYS A 27 -55.49 -31.27 43.50
C LYS A 27 -55.25 -30.36 42.30
N TYR A 28 -56.26 -29.59 41.88
CA TYR A 28 -56.09 -28.64 40.77
C TYR A 28 -55.10 -27.53 41.08
N ALA A 29 -55.04 -27.06 42.34
CA ALA A 29 -54.03 -26.08 42.75
C ALA A 29 -52.61 -26.65 42.64
N GLN A 30 -52.40 -27.89 43.09
CA GLN A 30 -51.11 -28.59 42.98
C GLN A 30 -50.72 -28.87 41.52
N GLU A 31 -51.66 -29.32 40.68
CA GLU A 31 -51.42 -29.53 39.25
C GLU A 31 -51.02 -28.22 38.56
N LEU A 32 -51.67 -27.11 38.91
CA LEU A 32 -51.38 -25.79 38.35
C LEU A 32 -50.01 -25.27 38.79
N GLU A 33 -49.60 -25.53 40.03
CA GLU A 33 -48.26 -25.21 40.53
C GLU A 33 -47.18 -26.05 39.83
N ASN A 34 -47.41 -27.35 39.66
CA ASN A 34 -46.51 -28.25 38.92
C ASN A 34 -46.36 -27.82 37.45
N LEU A 35 -47.46 -27.46 36.79
CA LEU A 35 -47.45 -26.92 35.44
C LEU A 35 -46.63 -25.62 35.36
N ARG A 36 -46.82 -24.69 36.31
CA ARG A 36 -46.05 -23.44 36.36
C ARG A 36 -44.55 -23.71 36.52
N GLN A 37 -44.16 -24.65 37.38
CA GLN A 37 -42.76 -25.03 37.55
C GLN A 37 -42.19 -25.64 36.27
N GLN A 38 -42.90 -26.58 35.64
CA GLN A 38 -42.48 -27.17 34.36
C GLN A 38 -42.32 -26.12 33.25
N TYR A 39 -43.23 -25.15 33.16
CA TYR A 39 -43.09 -24.05 32.21
C TYR A 39 -41.85 -23.20 32.50
N ALA A 40 -41.57 -22.90 33.77
CA ALA A 40 -40.38 -22.14 34.15
C ALA A 40 -39.08 -22.88 33.79
N ASP A 41 -39.03 -24.20 34.04
CA ASP A 41 -37.88 -25.04 33.73
C ASP A 41 -37.65 -25.14 32.21
N ASN A 42 -38.72 -25.34 31.43
CA ASN A 42 -38.64 -25.38 29.96
C ASN A 42 -38.13 -24.05 29.39
N LEU A 43 -38.65 -22.92 29.88
CA LEU A 43 -38.20 -21.57 29.50
C LEU A 43 -36.72 -21.35 29.84
N PHE A 44 -36.24 -21.90 30.95
CA PHE A 44 -34.84 -21.79 31.35
C PHE A 44 -33.91 -22.59 30.42
N GLU A 45 -34.28 -23.83 30.10
CA GLU A 45 -33.53 -24.66 29.16
C GLU A 45 -33.51 -24.06 27.74
N GLU A 46 -34.64 -23.53 27.25
CA GLU A 46 -34.69 -22.82 25.96
C GLU A 46 -33.76 -21.61 25.91
N ARG A 47 -33.70 -20.81 26.98
CA ARG A 47 -32.75 -19.68 27.05
C ARG A 47 -31.30 -20.15 27.03
N LYS A 48 -30.99 -21.25 27.71
CA LYS A 48 -29.65 -21.82 27.76
C LYS A 48 -29.21 -22.32 26.38
N ILE A 49 -30.11 -22.98 25.65
CA ILE A 49 -29.87 -23.43 24.27
C ILE A 49 -29.66 -22.22 23.35
N ASN A 50 -30.54 -21.22 23.40
CA ASN A 50 -30.42 -20.00 22.59
C ASN A 50 -29.10 -19.25 22.84
N LYS A 51 -28.67 -19.18 24.10
CA LYS A 51 -27.41 -18.55 24.47
C LYS A 51 -26.21 -19.30 23.86
N ARG A 52 -26.20 -20.64 23.94
CA ARG A 52 -25.16 -21.46 23.29
C ARG A 52 -25.15 -21.27 21.79
N LEU A 53 -26.33 -21.25 21.15
CA LEU A 53 -26.44 -21.06 19.72
C LEU A 53 -25.90 -19.69 19.26
N HIS A 54 -26.15 -18.64 20.05
CA HIS A 54 -25.56 -17.31 19.80
C HIS A 54 -24.03 -17.32 19.95
N GLU A 55 -23.51 -17.97 21.00
CA GLU A 55 -22.07 -18.09 21.22
C GLU A 55 -21.38 -18.85 20.08
N GLU A 56 -21.95 -19.98 19.63
CA GLU A 56 -21.47 -20.75 18.48
C GLU A 56 -21.50 -19.93 17.19
N HIS A 57 -22.60 -19.21 16.93
CA HIS A 57 -22.71 -18.37 15.73
C HIS A 57 -21.66 -17.24 15.73
N HIS A 58 -21.41 -16.62 16.88
CA HIS A 58 -20.36 -15.62 17.01
C HIS A 58 -18.96 -16.20 16.82
N GLN A 59 -18.68 -17.40 17.33
CA GLN A 59 -17.42 -18.10 17.07
C GLN A 59 -17.27 -18.39 15.58
N LEU A 60 -18.30 -18.94 14.94
CA LEU A 60 -18.29 -19.25 13.51
C LEU A 60 -18.01 -17.99 12.67
N GLN A 61 -18.65 -16.86 13.00
CA GLN A 61 -18.39 -15.59 12.32
C GLN A 61 -16.94 -15.11 12.48
N ARG A 62 -16.35 -15.27 13.67
CA ARG A 62 -14.94 -14.93 13.89
C ARG A 62 -14.03 -15.83 13.07
N ASP A 63 -14.31 -17.13 13.03
CA ASP A 63 -13.54 -18.10 12.26
C ASP A 63 -13.64 -17.81 10.76
N TYR A 64 -14.84 -17.57 10.25
CA TYR A 64 -15.03 -17.11 8.86
C TYR A 64 -14.29 -15.81 8.57
N GLY A 65 -14.29 -14.86 9.51
CA GLY A 65 -13.53 -13.62 9.41
C GLY A 65 -12.02 -13.88 9.31
N GLN A 66 -11.48 -14.73 10.18
CA GLN A 66 -10.07 -15.12 10.16
C GLN A 66 -9.70 -15.87 8.87
N LEU A 67 -10.51 -16.84 8.44
CA LEU A 67 -10.30 -17.55 7.18
C LEU A 67 -10.36 -16.59 5.98
N ARG A 68 -11.24 -15.60 6.00
CA ARG A 68 -11.33 -14.57 4.94
C ARG A 68 -10.10 -13.69 4.90
N VAL A 69 -9.55 -13.29 6.06
CA VAL A 69 -8.29 -12.53 6.11
C VAL A 69 -7.10 -13.41 5.67
N GLN A 70 -7.09 -14.69 6.04
CA GLN A 70 -6.01 -15.59 5.67
C GLN A 70 -6.01 -15.90 4.16
N LYS A 71 -7.18 -16.17 3.57
CA LYS A 71 -7.31 -16.44 2.12
C LYS A 71 -7.26 -15.16 1.27
N GLY A 72 -7.90 -14.08 1.72
CA GLY A 72 -7.93 -12.79 1.01
C GLY A 72 -6.65 -11.97 1.15
N GLY A 73 -5.94 -12.08 2.27
CA GLY A 73 -4.68 -11.39 2.51
C GLY A 73 -3.47 -12.02 1.81
N PHE A 74 -3.57 -13.28 1.37
CA PHE A 74 -2.49 -13.96 0.66
C PHE A 74 -2.24 -13.33 -0.72
N GLY A 75 -3.30 -13.00 -1.46
CA GLY A 75 -3.16 -12.37 -2.79
C GLY A 75 -2.46 -11.00 -2.75
N ILE A 76 -2.85 -10.13 -1.80
CA ILE A 76 -2.24 -8.81 -1.67
C ILE A 76 -0.80 -8.92 -1.17
N LYS A 77 -0.51 -9.79 -0.19
CA LYS A 77 0.85 -9.99 0.31
C LYS A 77 1.78 -10.53 -0.78
N VAL A 78 1.31 -11.49 -1.58
CA VAL A 78 2.08 -12.06 -2.69
C VAL A 78 2.28 -11.04 -3.82
N LEU A 79 1.26 -10.22 -4.14
CA LEU A 79 1.36 -9.15 -5.13
C LEU A 79 2.36 -8.06 -4.69
N VAL A 80 2.32 -7.66 -3.42
CA VAL A 80 3.27 -6.70 -2.86
C VAL A 80 4.68 -7.29 -2.88
N LEU A 81 4.85 -8.56 -2.50
CA LEU A 81 6.16 -9.22 -2.51
C LEU A 81 6.75 -9.30 -3.93
N SER A 82 5.94 -9.64 -4.93
CA SER A 82 6.40 -9.73 -6.33
C SER A 82 6.66 -8.36 -6.95
N GLY A 83 5.84 -7.35 -6.62
CA GLY A 83 6.09 -5.97 -7.04
C GLY A 83 7.36 -5.40 -6.44
N PHE A 84 7.63 -5.67 -5.16
CA PHE A 84 8.81 -5.17 -4.46
C PHE A 84 10.10 -5.81 -4.96
N SER A 85 10.08 -7.11 -5.30
CA SER A 85 11.26 -7.78 -5.86
C SER A 85 11.64 -7.23 -7.23
N GLY A 86 10.66 -6.93 -8.09
CA GLY A 86 10.88 -6.28 -9.39
C GLY A 86 11.41 -4.84 -9.26
N PHE A 87 10.94 -4.09 -8.25
CA PHE A 87 11.42 -2.74 -7.98
C PHE A 87 12.89 -2.74 -7.52
N ILE A 88 13.26 -3.64 -6.62
CA ILE A 88 14.64 -3.78 -6.13
C ILE A 88 15.58 -4.15 -7.27
N THR A 89 15.20 -5.13 -8.12
CA THR A 89 16.05 -5.52 -9.25
C THR A 89 16.20 -4.40 -10.28
N GLY A 90 15.14 -3.62 -10.53
CA GLY A 90 15.20 -2.43 -11.38
C GLY A 90 16.16 -1.35 -10.86
N ILE A 91 16.11 -1.04 -9.56
CA ILE A 91 17.06 -0.11 -8.93
C ILE A 91 18.49 -0.63 -9.07
N LEU A 92 18.69 -1.92 -8.83
CA LEU A 92 20.02 -2.52 -8.87
C LEU A 92 20.60 -2.48 -10.29
N LEU A 93 19.79 -2.74 -11.32
CA LEU A 93 20.18 -2.59 -12.72
C LEU A 93 20.49 -1.13 -13.10
N CYS A 94 19.66 -0.17 -12.67
CA CYS A 94 19.92 1.25 -12.89
C CYS A 94 21.21 1.72 -12.20
N ALA A 95 21.45 1.25 -10.97
CA ALA A 95 22.66 1.57 -10.23
C ALA A 95 23.89 0.99 -10.94
N VAL A 96 23.85 -0.28 -11.36
CA VAL A 96 24.94 -0.90 -12.12
C VAL A 96 25.18 -0.15 -13.44
N TYR A 97 24.12 0.21 -14.17
CA TYR A 97 24.24 0.97 -15.40
C TYR A 97 24.90 2.33 -15.17
N PHE A 98 24.46 3.07 -14.16
CA PHE A 98 24.99 4.40 -13.89
C PHE A 98 26.43 4.38 -13.35
N PHE A 99 26.76 3.41 -12.50
CA PHE A 99 28.07 3.35 -11.82
C PHE A 99 29.15 2.68 -12.66
N PHE A 100 28.80 1.67 -13.46
CA PHE A 100 29.77 0.88 -14.22
C PHE A 100 29.69 1.09 -15.73
N LEU A 101 28.50 1.34 -16.29
CA LEU A 101 28.31 1.42 -17.75
C LEU A 101 28.19 2.84 -18.29
N LYS A 102 27.97 3.86 -17.46
CA LYS A 102 27.91 5.24 -17.95
C LYS A 102 29.31 5.63 -18.45
N PRO A 103 29.52 5.82 -19.77
CA PRO A 103 30.80 6.30 -20.26
C PRO A 103 31.02 7.69 -19.68
N LYS A 104 32.13 7.88 -18.97
CA LYS A 104 32.62 9.24 -18.69
C LYS A 104 32.99 9.82 -20.05
N ASP A 105 32.31 10.90 -20.46
CA ASP A 105 32.65 11.64 -21.68
C ASP A 105 34.05 12.25 -21.54
N HIS A 106 35.04 11.45 -21.91
CA HIS A 106 36.44 11.86 -21.90
C HIS A 106 36.67 13.00 -22.89
N GLN A 107 35.90 13.06 -23.98
CA GLN A 107 35.92 14.15 -24.95
C GLN A 107 35.44 15.48 -24.35
N ALA A 108 34.33 15.46 -23.60
CA ALA A 108 33.79 16.68 -23.00
C ALA A 108 34.72 17.28 -21.93
N THR A 109 35.41 16.42 -21.17
CA THR A 109 36.39 16.84 -20.18
C THR A 109 37.67 17.39 -20.82
N LEU A 110 38.19 16.73 -21.85
CA LEU A 110 39.35 17.21 -22.61
C LEU A 110 39.07 18.53 -23.35
N PHE A 111 37.87 18.70 -23.91
CA PHE A 111 37.49 19.95 -24.57
C PHE A 111 37.34 21.10 -23.58
N ALA A 112 36.81 20.84 -22.38
CA ALA A 112 36.73 21.84 -21.33
C ALA A 112 38.14 22.31 -20.89
N GLU A 113 39.08 21.39 -20.72
CA GLU A 113 40.47 21.71 -20.37
C GLU A 113 41.18 22.51 -21.48
N PHE A 114 40.97 22.13 -22.75
CA PHE A 114 41.48 22.89 -23.90
C PHE A 114 40.89 24.31 -23.96
N ARG A 115 39.58 24.44 -23.74
CA ARG A 115 38.90 25.73 -23.74
C ARG A 115 39.43 26.65 -22.65
N ASP A 116 39.55 26.14 -21.42
CA ASP A 116 40.03 26.95 -20.29
C ASP A 116 41.48 27.42 -20.50
N ALA A 117 42.32 26.63 -21.18
CA ALA A 117 43.70 26.99 -21.47
C ALA A 117 43.86 28.01 -22.62
N HIS A 118 43.04 27.94 -23.67
CA HIS A 118 43.27 28.70 -24.91
C HIS A 118 42.22 29.78 -25.21
N GLN A 119 41.02 29.72 -24.65
CA GLN A 119 39.91 30.62 -24.98
C GLN A 119 40.27 32.09 -24.76
N PHE A 120 40.82 32.43 -23.59
CA PHE A 120 41.16 33.82 -23.26
C PHE A 120 42.23 34.40 -24.19
N ASN A 121 43.22 33.59 -24.56
CA ASN A 121 44.30 33.99 -25.47
C ASN A 121 43.77 34.21 -26.89
N TYR A 122 42.85 33.36 -27.35
CA TYR A 122 42.21 33.50 -28.65
C TYR A 122 41.30 34.72 -28.72
N GLU A 123 40.46 34.95 -27.70
CA GLU A 123 39.61 36.14 -27.61
C GLU A 123 40.44 37.43 -27.64
N ARG A 124 41.55 37.46 -26.90
CA ARG A 124 42.46 38.61 -26.89
C ARG A 124 43.12 38.85 -28.25
N ALA A 125 43.64 37.80 -28.88
CA ALA A 125 44.33 37.91 -30.17
C ALA A 125 43.38 38.30 -31.31
N ILE A 126 42.15 37.78 -31.30
CA ILE A 126 41.09 38.18 -32.24
C ILE A 126 40.75 39.67 -32.07
N ASN A 127 40.60 40.15 -30.84
CA ASN A 127 40.32 41.56 -30.56
C ASN A 127 41.49 42.49 -30.95
N ALA A 128 42.72 41.99 -30.95
CA ALA A 128 43.91 42.71 -31.41
C ALA A 128 44.10 42.64 -32.93
N GLY A 129 43.27 41.90 -33.67
CA GLY A 129 43.39 41.68 -35.11
C GLY A 129 44.48 40.67 -35.52
N ASP A 130 45.11 39.97 -34.56
CA ASP A 130 46.18 38.99 -34.82
C ASP A 130 45.59 37.59 -35.01
N PHE A 131 44.90 37.41 -36.12
CA PHE A 131 44.28 36.13 -36.49
C PHE A 131 45.32 35.05 -36.86
N GLU A 132 46.51 35.46 -37.33
CA GLU A 132 47.57 34.53 -37.75
C GLU A 132 48.27 33.85 -36.56
N SER A 133 48.35 34.52 -35.41
CA SER A 133 48.82 33.88 -34.18
C SER A 133 47.83 32.80 -33.70
N VAL A 134 46.52 33.03 -33.84
CA VAL A 134 45.48 32.07 -33.41
C VAL A 134 45.45 30.85 -34.33
N GLU A 135 45.55 31.04 -35.65
CA GLU A 135 45.57 29.93 -36.61
C GLU A 135 46.80 29.03 -36.45
N ARG A 136 47.97 29.62 -36.14
CA ARG A 136 49.20 28.86 -35.86
C ARG A 136 49.09 28.04 -34.58
N ASP A 137 48.58 28.63 -33.51
CA ASP A 137 48.41 27.91 -32.24
C ASP A 137 47.37 26.78 -32.36
N LEU A 138 46.26 27.01 -33.09
CA LEU A 138 45.30 25.96 -33.42
C LEU A 138 45.92 24.84 -34.26
N GLN A 139 46.82 25.16 -35.20
CA GLN A 139 47.51 24.16 -36.02
C GLN A 139 48.47 23.30 -35.18
N VAL A 140 49.21 23.92 -34.26
CA VAL A 140 50.10 23.20 -33.32
C VAL A 140 49.28 22.30 -32.41
N ASN A 141 48.15 22.78 -31.89
CA ASN A 141 47.27 21.99 -31.01
C ASN A 141 46.57 20.84 -31.73
N LEU A 142 46.37 20.92 -33.06
CA LEU A 142 45.91 19.78 -33.87
C LEU A 142 46.98 18.68 -33.97
N GLU A 143 48.27 19.00 -33.89
CA GLU A 143 49.33 17.98 -33.97
C GLU A 143 49.58 17.25 -32.63
N VAL A 144 49.06 17.80 -31.53
CA VAL A 144 49.21 17.22 -30.19
C VAL A 144 48.39 15.95 -30.04
N ARG A 145 49.08 14.83 -29.77
CA ARG A 145 48.46 13.50 -29.63
C ARG A 145 47.36 13.42 -28.56
N ALA A 146 47.42 14.26 -27.52
CA ALA A 146 46.43 14.33 -26.45
C ALA A 146 45.06 14.88 -26.91
N TYR A 147 45.05 15.75 -27.93
CA TYR A 147 43.82 16.38 -28.44
C TYR A 147 43.18 15.62 -29.60
N LYS A 148 43.67 14.41 -29.89
CA LYS A 148 43.07 13.54 -30.91
C LYS A 148 41.55 13.33 -30.79
N PRO A 149 41.00 13.13 -29.58
CA PRO A 149 39.56 12.93 -29.41
C PRO A 149 38.73 14.19 -29.67
N ILE A 150 39.35 15.39 -29.66
CA ILE A 150 38.68 16.69 -29.81
C ILE A 150 39.09 17.43 -31.11
N HIS A 151 39.77 16.75 -32.02
CA HIS A 151 40.12 17.26 -33.35
C HIS A 151 38.97 17.95 -34.09
N PRO A 152 37.78 17.32 -34.21
CA PRO A 152 36.70 17.93 -34.98
C PRO A 152 36.21 19.24 -34.34
N GLU A 153 36.22 19.34 -33.02
CA GLU A 153 35.89 20.58 -32.31
C GLU A 153 36.95 21.67 -32.54
N ILE A 154 38.24 21.33 -32.50
CA ILE A 154 39.34 22.29 -32.77
C ILE A 154 39.32 22.75 -34.23
N GLU A 155 39.06 21.85 -35.19
CA GLU A 155 38.89 22.21 -36.60
C GLU A 155 37.69 23.14 -36.83
N PHE A 156 36.60 22.93 -36.09
CA PHE A 156 35.43 23.81 -36.15
C PHE A 156 35.80 25.22 -35.66
N VAL A 157 36.51 25.34 -34.55
CA VAL A 157 37.02 26.64 -34.04
C VAL A 157 37.93 27.31 -35.08
N LYS A 158 38.83 26.55 -35.71
CA LYS A 158 39.68 27.08 -36.80
C LYS A 158 38.86 27.61 -37.98
N LYS A 159 37.80 26.91 -38.39
CA LYS A 159 36.90 27.38 -39.46
C LYS A 159 36.16 28.67 -39.08
N ILE A 160 35.75 28.82 -37.83
CA ILE A 160 35.12 30.06 -37.33
C ILE A 160 36.11 31.22 -37.38
N VAL A 161 37.34 31.02 -36.89
CA VAL A 161 38.38 32.05 -36.91
C VAL A 161 38.71 32.46 -38.35
N GLY A 162 38.85 31.49 -39.26
CA GLY A 162 39.09 31.77 -40.68
C GLY A 162 37.92 32.51 -41.36
N ALA A 163 36.67 32.23 -40.97
CA ALA A 163 35.50 32.97 -41.45
C ALA A 163 35.46 34.40 -40.89
N ALA A 164 35.86 34.59 -39.63
CA ALA A 164 35.96 35.91 -39.01
C ALA A 164 37.04 36.79 -39.68
N LYS A 165 38.22 36.22 -39.97
CA LYS A 165 39.30 36.89 -40.73
C LYS A 165 38.79 37.43 -42.07
N ARG A 166 38.14 36.57 -42.88
CA ARG A 166 37.58 36.96 -44.18
C ARG A 166 36.57 38.10 -44.10
N ARG A 167 35.79 38.18 -43.02
CA ARG A 167 34.81 39.26 -42.81
C ARG A 167 35.49 40.56 -42.41
N CYS A 168 36.50 40.51 -41.54
CA CYS A 168 37.28 41.69 -41.16
C CYS A 168 38.03 42.28 -42.36
N ASP A 169 38.61 41.43 -43.21
CA ASP A 169 39.30 41.84 -44.44
C ASP A 169 38.33 42.48 -45.46
N GLN A 170 37.05 42.09 -45.48
CA GLN A 170 36.00 42.66 -46.34
C GLN A 170 35.37 43.95 -45.80
N SER A 171 35.55 44.26 -44.52
CA SER A 171 35.02 45.48 -43.88
C SER A 171 36.03 46.63 -43.79
N GLY A 172 37.25 46.42 -44.30
CA GLY A 172 38.35 47.39 -44.31
C GLY A 172 38.50 48.17 -45.62
N ASP A 173 37.63 47.92 -46.61
CA ASP A 173 37.41 48.76 -47.81
C ASP A 173 36.16 49.64 -47.59
#